data_AF-G0A1C2-F1
#
_entry.id   AF-G0A1C2-F1
#
_cell.length_a   1.000
_cell.length_b   1.000
_cell.length_c   1.000
_cell.angle_alpha   90.00
_cell.angle_beta   90.00
_cell.angle_gamma   90.00
#
_symmetry.space_group_name_H-M   'P 1'
#
loop_
_entity.id
_entity.type
_entity.pdbx_description
1 polymer ?
#
loop_
_entity_poly.entity_id
_entity_poly.type
_entity_poly.pdbx_seq_one_letter_code
_entity_poly.pdbx_strand_id
1 'polypeptide(L)'
;MRASVYKLMAIGLLAFSNLVSASIWEPTANVVNFFSFPTFAAGPVAWSPTSTLGIFEDTETSFATTPIAQFSNGANIAFSQIQGSQDWSISVESLVNGTTVSTTGSLTGSNRFQVAWLSSEGTANEKWVVQTGSTSNPWTPNFWQLLFTDTSLVSNNVSTAYATNLKPYEAAPIVNTPVPVPPAALSFLTGIIGFLTLRKRHTV
;
A
#
# COMPACT_ATOMS: atom_id res chain seq x y z
N MET A 1 34.57 -3.78 20.64
CA MET A 1 33.25 -3.25 20.19
C MET A 1 33.31 -2.83 18.71
N ARG A 2 33.11 -3.74 17.74
CA ARG A 2 33.08 -3.39 16.30
C ARG A 2 31.93 -4.05 15.51
N ALA A 3 31.11 -4.88 16.17
CA ALA A 3 29.97 -5.57 15.56
C ALA A 3 28.66 -4.74 15.50
N SER A 4 28.66 -3.53 16.06
CA SER A 4 27.44 -2.72 16.23
C SER A 4 27.05 -1.94 14.97
N VAL A 5 28.01 -1.39 14.22
CA VAL A 5 27.70 -0.52 13.06
C VAL A 5 27.16 -1.31 11.87
N TYR A 6 27.71 -2.49 11.57
CA TYR A 6 27.23 -3.32 10.45
C TYR A 6 25.85 -3.93 10.70
N LYS A 7 25.54 -4.26 11.95
CA LYS A 7 24.19 -4.71 12.34
C LYS A 7 23.19 -3.57 12.27
N LEU A 8 23.55 -2.37 12.72
CA LEU A 8 22.71 -1.17 12.60
C LEU A 8 22.53 -0.72 11.15
N MET A 9 23.52 -0.91 10.28
CA MET A 9 23.41 -0.63 8.84
C MET A 9 22.56 -1.68 8.12
N ALA A 10 22.65 -2.96 8.47
CA ALA A 10 21.76 -4.00 7.97
C ALA A 10 20.31 -3.80 8.44
N ILE A 11 20.12 -3.41 9.71
CA ILE A 11 18.81 -3.02 10.25
C ILE A 11 18.31 -1.72 9.60
N GLY A 12 19.20 -0.78 9.28
CA GLY A 12 18.88 0.42 8.51
C GLY A 12 18.42 0.07 7.09
N LEU A 13 19.21 -0.72 6.34
CA LEU A 13 18.83 -1.18 5.00
C LEU A 13 17.57 -2.08 4.99
N LEU A 14 17.30 -2.83 6.05
CA LEU A 14 16.05 -3.61 6.24
C LEU A 14 14.88 -2.74 6.72
N ALA A 15 15.13 -1.63 7.43
CA ALA A 15 14.10 -0.66 7.79
C ALA A 15 13.71 0.24 6.61
N PHE A 16 14.62 0.41 5.65
CA PHE A 16 14.37 1.05 4.35
C PHE A 16 14.02 0.06 3.24
N SER A 17 13.83 -1.23 3.53
CA SER A 17 13.38 -2.18 2.51
C SER A 17 11.91 -1.93 2.20
N ASN A 18 11.70 -1.01 1.26
CA ASN A 18 10.54 -0.91 0.39
C ASN A 18 9.23 -0.53 1.08
N LEU A 19 9.16 0.68 1.66
CA LEU A 19 7.93 1.47 1.55
C LEU A 19 7.76 1.83 0.07
N VAL A 20 7.26 0.89 -0.72
CA VAL A 20 6.81 1.17 -2.08
C VAL A 20 5.47 1.87 -1.91
N SER A 21 5.36 3.12 -2.37
CA SER A 21 4.06 3.74 -2.50
C SER A 21 3.54 3.43 -3.89
N ALA A 22 2.75 2.37 -4.01
CA ALA A 22 1.91 2.17 -5.18
C ALA A 22 0.55 2.79 -4.88
N SER A 23 0.18 3.84 -5.63
CA SER A 23 -1.15 4.44 -5.54
C SER A 23 -2.20 3.63 -6.31
N ILE A 24 -1.76 2.85 -7.30
CA ILE A 24 -2.61 2.07 -8.19
C ILE A 24 -2.30 0.58 -8.02
N TRP A 25 -3.36 -0.22 -7.96
CA TRP A 25 -3.31 -1.66 -7.74
C TRP A 25 -3.98 -2.42 -8.88
N GLU A 26 -3.52 -3.64 -9.12
CA GLU A 26 -4.11 -4.56 -10.09
C GLU A 26 -4.39 -5.92 -9.40
N PRO A 27 -5.59 -6.51 -9.60
CA PRO A 27 -5.91 -7.82 -9.06
C PRO A 27 -5.07 -8.91 -9.74
N THR A 28 -4.53 -9.85 -8.96
CA THR A 28 -3.82 -11.05 -9.48
C THR A 28 -4.71 -12.27 -9.60
N ALA A 29 -5.96 -12.16 -9.13
CA ALA A 29 -7.00 -13.17 -9.26
C ALA A 29 -8.36 -12.46 -9.40
N ASN A 30 -9.41 -13.19 -9.80
CA ASN A 30 -10.75 -12.60 -9.97
C ASN A 30 -11.35 -12.08 -8.65
N VAL A 31 -10.82 -12.50 -7.50
CA VAL A 31 -11.25 -12.04 -6.18
C VAL A 31 -10.05 -11.53 -5.38
N VAL A 32 -10.14 -10.29 -4.93
CA VAL A 32 -9.23 -9.66 -3.96
C VAL A 32 -9.91 -9.68 -2.61
N ASN A 33 -9.18 -10.04 -1.56
CA ASN A 33 -9.74 -10.03 -0.20
C ASN A 33 -9.06 -8.94 0.60
N PHE A 34 -9.87 -8.06 1.18
CA PHE A 34 -9.43 -7.03 2.10
C PHE A 34 -9.80 -7.39 3.53
N PHE A 35 -8.91 -7.08 4.45
CA PHE A 35 -9.10 -7.26 5.87
C PHE A 35 -8.58 -6.02 6.57
N SER A 36 -9.30 -5.52 7.57
CA SER A 36 -8.73 -4.56 8.51
C SER A 36 -8.83 -5.16 9.90
N PHE A 37 -7.71 -5.15 10.62
CA PHE A 37 -7.71 -5.52 12.01
C PHE A 37 -7.72 -4.24 12.83
N PRO A 38 -8.54 -4.14 13.88
CA PRO A 38 -8.37 -3.07 14.83
C PRO A 38 -6.94 -3.15 15.37
N THR A 39 -6.15 -2.10 15.15
CA THR A 39 -4.78 -2.06 15.64
C THR A 39 -4.78 -2.14 17.16
N PHE A 40 -4.03 -3.10 17.72
CA PHE A 40 -3.80 -3.21 19.15
C PHE A 40 -2.89 -2.07 19.61
N ALA A 41 -3.40 -0.84 19.81
CA ALA A 41 -2.62 0.12 20.59
C ALA A 41 -2.96 -0.03 22.07
N ALA A 42 -1.92 -0.33 22.84
CA ALA A 42 -1.96 -0.35 24.28
C ALA A 42 -2.34 1.04 24.83
N GLY A 43 -3.57 1.19 25.35
CA GLY A 43 -4.00 2.38 26.09
C GLY A 43 -5.52 2.48 26.24
N PRO A 44 -6.04 3.17 27.29
CA PRO A 44 -7.45 3.20 27.66
C PRO A 44 -8.24 4.26 26.87
N VAL A 45 -8.03 4.32 25.56
CA VAL A 45 -8.85 5.14 24.66
C VAL A 45 -9.80 4.17 23.96
N ALA A 46 -11.10 4.43 23.93
CA ALA A 46 -12.06 3.55 23.28
C ALA A 46 -11.71 3.38 21.78
N TRP A 47 -11.07 2.25 21.46
CA TRP A 47 -10.61 1.89 20.13
C TRP A 47 -11.79 1.34 19.33
N SER A 48 -12.13 2.00 18.23
CA SER A 48 -12.97 1.41 17.19
C SER A 48 -12.62 2.03 15.83
N PRO A 49 -11.71 1.44 15.04
CA PRO A 49 -11.72 1.69 13.63
C PRO A 49 -12.53 0.59 12.97
N THR A 50 -13.82 0.84 12.78
CA THR A 50 -14.51 0.31 11.60
C THR A 50 -13.89 1.03 10.41
N SER A 51 -12.74 0.56 9.93
CA SER A 51 -12.05 1.22 8.83
C SER A 51 -12.86 1.03 7.56
N THR A 52 -13.61 2.07 7.16
CA THR A 52 -14.29 2.13 5.88
C THR A 52 -13.27 2.45 4.79
N LEU A 53 -13.14 1.56 3.82
CA LEU A 53 -12.28 1.68 2.65
C LEU A 53 -13.14 1.89 1.41
N GLY A 54 -12.64 2.71 0.49
CA GLY A 54 -13.25 3.00 -0.79
C GLY A 54 -12.36 2.57 -1.95
N ILE A 55 -12.98 2.06 -3.01
CA ILE A 55 -12.36 1.77 -4.30
C ILE A 55 -12.64 2.94 -5.24
N PHE A 56 -11.59 3.44 -5.90
CA PHE A 56 -11.65 4.54 -6.85
C PHE A 56 -11.02 4.13 -8.19
N GLU A 57 -11.35 4.85 -9.26
CA GLU A 57 -10.69 4.68 -10.56
C GLU A 57 -9.18 4.87 -10.45
N ASP A 58 -8.41 4.15 -11.27
CA ASP A 58 -6.96 4.34 -11.36
C ASP A 58 -6.57 5.75 -11.86
N THR A 59 -7.47 6.43 -12.57
CA THR A 59 -7.29 7.82 -13.02
C THR A 59 -7.81 8.87 -12.04
N GLU A 60 -8.37 8.47 -10.89
CA GLU A 60 -8.89 9.44 -9.91
C GLU A 60 -7.76 10.33 -9.38
N THR A 61 -7.97 11.64 -9.42
CA THR A 61 -7.01 12.66 -8.96
C THR A 61 -7.52 13.42 -7.74
N SER A 62 -8.84 13.36 -7.50
CA SER A 62 -9.50 14.04 -6.40
C SER A 62 -10.37 13.06 -5.64
N PHE A 63 -9.95 12.72 -4.42
CA PHE A 63 -10.69 11.83 -3.52
C PHE A 63 -11.84 12.56 -2.78
N ALA A 64 -12.35 13.65 -3.35
CA ALA A 64 -13.56 14.31 -2.92
C ALA A 64 -14.83 13.68 -3.54
N THR A 65 -14.66 12.75 -4.49
CA THR A 65 -15.73 12.02 -5.17
C THR A 65 -16.23 10.84 -4.34
N THR A 66 -17.43 10.35 -4.65
CA THR A 66 -17.96 9.11 -4.07
C THR A 66 -17.15 7.92 -4.62
N PRO A 67 -16.70 6.98 -3.77
CA PRO A 67 -16.03 5.77 -4.26
C PRO A 67 -16.97 4.95 -5.14
N ILE A 68 -16.39 4.19 -6.06
CA ILE A 68 -17.12 3.23 -6.91
C ILE A 68 -17.78 2.15 -6.05
N ALA A 69 -17.07 1.70 -5.02
CA ALA A 69 -17.57 0.80 -4.01
C ALA A 69 -16.88 1.06 -2.68
N GLN A 70 -17.57 0.79 -1.58
CA GLN A 70 -17.04 0.96 -0.23
C GLN A 70 -17.37 -0.23 0.65
N PHE A 71 -16.52 -0.49 1.64
CA PHE A 71 -16.70 -1.58 2.59
C PHE A 71 -15.98 -1.29 3.91
N SER A 72 -16.43 -1.91 4.99
CA SER A 72 -15.85 -1.76 6.32
C SER A 72 -15.45 -3.13 6.87
N ASN A 73 -14.43 -3.18 7.73
CA ASN A 73 -13.96 -4.38 8.46
C ASN A 73 -13.42 -5.53 7.60
N GLY A 74 -13.52 -5.43 6.27
CA GLY A 74 -13.02 -6.41 5.31
C GLY A 74 -14.09 -6.76 4.28
N ALA A 75 -13.64 -7.20 3.11
CA ALA A 75 -14.53 -7.57 2.02
C ALA A 75 -13.85 -8.51 1.03
N ASN A 76 -14.67 -9.29 0.35
CA ASN A 76 -14.29 -9.99 -0.87
C ASN A 76 -14.73 -9.14 -2.05
N ILE A 77 -13.81 -8.87 -2.97
CA ILE A 77 -14.03 -7.96 -4.09
C ILE A 77 -13.77 -8.74 -5.37
N ALA A 78 -14.85 -9.06 -6.07
CA ALA A 78 -14.82 -9.77 -7.33
C ALA A 78 -14.75 -8.80 -8.51
N PHE A 79 -13.83 -9.05 -9.44
CA PHE A 79 -13.64 -8.29 -10.67
C PHE A 79 -14.00 -9.16 -11.86
N SER A 80 -14.85 -8.66 -12.74
CA SER A 80 -15.25 -9.34 -13.97
C SER A 80 -15.36 -8.35 -15.12
N GLN A 81 -14.71 -8.65 -16.25
CA GLN A 81 -14.85 -7.81 -17.44
C GLN A 81 -16.31 -7.85 -17.94
N ILE A 82 -16.84 -6.69 -18.31
CA ILE A 82 -18.18 -6.58 -18.88
C ILE A 82 -18.14 -7.05 -20.33
N GLN A 83 -19.00 -8.00 -20.68
CA GLN A 83 -19.01 -8.60 -22.02
C GLN A 83 -19.25 -7.52 -23.10
N GLY A 84 -18.32 -7.43 -24.05
CA GLY A 84 -18.40 -6.45 -25.14
C GLY A 84 -17.95 -5.03 -24.77
N SER A 85 -17.42 -4.80 -23.56
CA SER A 85 -16.81 -3.53 -23.13
C SER A 85 -15.35 -3.73 -22.69
N GLN A 86 -14.61 -2.61 -22.60
CA GLN A 86 -13.31 -2.56 -21.90
C GLN A 86 -13.48 -2.35 -20.38
N ASP A 87 -14.70 -2.08 -19.94
CA ASP A 87 -15.03 -1.81 -18.54
C ASP A 87 -15.13 -3.08 -17.71
N TRP A 88 -14.98 -2.92 -16.40
CA TRP A 88 -14.97 -4.00 -15.43
C TRP A 88 -16.05 -3.80 -14.39
N SER A 89 -16.82 -4.84 -14.13
CA SER A 89 -17.77 -4.90 -13.03
C SER A 89 -17.03 -5.28 -11.75
N ILE A 90 -17.33 -4.56 -10.67
CA ILE A 90 -16.90 -4.88 -9.31
C ILE A 90 -18.11 -5.34 -8.51
N SER A 91 -17.95 -6.45 -7.79
CA SER A 91 -18.90 -6.87 -6.74
C SER A 91 -18.16 -6.97 -5.41
N VAL A 92 -18.60 -6.21 -4.42
CA VAL A 92 -18.05 -6.18 -3.07
C VAL A 92 -19.01 -6.90 -2.14
N GLU A 93 -18.52 -7.88 -1.41
CA GLU A 93 -19.22 -8.56 -0.33
C GLU A 93 -18.50 -8.28 0.99
N SER A 94 -19.17 -7.59 1.90
CA SER A 94 -18.63 -7.26 3.23
C SER A 94 -19.55 -7.78 4.33
N LEU A 95 -19.00 -8.00 5.53
CA LEU A 95 -19.81 -8.33 6.70
C LEU A 95 -20.00 -7.09 7.58
N VAL A 96 -21.25 -6.66 7.71
CA VAL A 96 -21.66 -5.57 8.59
C VAL A 96 -22.57 -6.16 9.67
N ASN A 97 -22.14 -6.11 10.94
CA ASN A 97 -22.90 -6.65 12.08
C ASN A 97 -23.36 -8.12 11.91
N GLY A 98 -22.54 -8.95 11.27
CA GLY A 98 -22.86 -10.36 11.01
C GLY A 98 -23.80 -10.61 9.83
N THR A 99 -24.18 -9.56 9.10
CA THR A 99 -24.95 -9.67 7.85
C THR A 99 -24.05 -9.39 6.65
N THR A 100 -24.13 -10.25 5.63
CA THR A 100 -23.46 -9.99 4.36
C THR A 100 -24.17 -8.87 3.62
N VAL A 101 -23.45 -7.80 3.33
CA VAL A 101 -23.89 -6.67 2.51
C VAL A 101 -23.12 -6.73 1.19
N SER A 102 -23.87 -6.74 0.08
CA SER A 102 -23.31 -6.71 -1.27
C SER A 102 -23.52 -5.35 -1.91
N THR A 103 -22.47 -4.81 -2.52
CA THR A 103 -22.54 -3.61 -3.35
C THR A 103 -21.85 -3.88 -4.68
N THR A 104 -22.27 -3.20 -5.74
CA THR A 104 -21.66 -3.32 -7.07
C THR A 104 -21.26 -1.96 -7.61
N GLY A 105 -20.24 -1.96 -8.45
CA GLY A 105 -19.73 -0.78 -9.13
C GLY A 105 -19.09 -1.14 -10.47
N SER A 106 -18.53 -0.16 -11.16
CA SER A 106 -17.82 -0.40 -12.43
C SER A 106 -16.59 0.48 -12.53
N LEU A 107 -15.48 -0.12 -13.00
CA LEU A 107 -14.25 0.56 -13.39
C LEU A 107 -14.23 0.73 -14.91
N THR A 108 -13.71 1.87 -15.34
CA THR A 108 -13.70 2.25 -16.75
C THR A 108 -12.40 1.82 -17.43
N GLY A 109 -12.49 1.04 -18.52
CA GLY A 109 -11.35 0.67 -19.36
C GLY A 109 -10.28 -0.25 -18.76
N SER A 110 -10.19 -0.42 -17.44
CA SER A 110 -9.24 -1.32 -16.79
C SER A 110 -9.77 -1.93 -15.49
N ASN A 111 -9.13 -2.98 -15.01
CA ASN A 111 -9.38 -3.57 -13.68
C ASN A 111 -8.50 -2.96 -12.58
N ARG A 112 -7.79 -1.87 -12.89
CA ARG A 112 -6.90 -1.20 -11.96
C ARG A 112 -7.68 -0.22 -11.12
N PHE A 113 -7.23 -0.01 -9.90
CA PHE A 113 -7.96 0.84 -8.97
C PHE A 113 -7.04 1.46 -7.93
N GLN A 114 -7.52 2.52 -7.29
CA GLN A 114 -6.92 3.11 -6.10
C GLN A 114 -7.76 2.77 -4.87
N VAL A 115 -7.12 2.77 -3.71
CA VAL A 115 -7.78 2.55 -2.42
C VAL A 115 -7.58 3.77 -1.54
N ALA A 116 -8.64 4.22 -0.88
CA ALA A 116 -8.58 5.25 0.14
C ALA A 116 -9.34 4.83 1.40
N TRP A 117 -8.99 5.42 2.54
CA TRP A 117 -9.61 5.22 3.83
C TRP A 117 -10.48 6.43 4.20
N LEU A 118 -11.70 6.20 4.68
CA LEU A 118 -12.57 7.26 5.19
C LEU A 118 -12.10 7.66 6.60
N SER A 119 -11.36 8.76 6.67
CA SER A 119 -10.91 9.33 7.94
C SER A 119 -12.03 10.13 8.59
N SER A 120 -12.09 10.08 9.93
CA SER A 120 -13.06 10.81 10.76
C SER A 120 -14.53 10.56 10.36
N GLU A 121 -14.85 9.32 10.01
CA GLU A 121 -16.19 8.87 9.62
C GLU A 121 -17.27 9.37 10.60
N GLY A 122 -18.34 9.95 10.06
CA GLY A 122 -19.46 10.49 10.84
C GLY A 122 -19.18 11.86 11.50
N THR A 123 -18.08 12.54 11.16
CA THR A 123 -17.75 13.87 11.70
C THR A 123 -17.70 14.95 10.61
N ALA A 124 -17.61 16.22 11.01
CA ALA A 124 -17.50 17.34 10.06
C ALA A 124 -16.17 17.39 9.28
N ASN A 125 -15.16 16.60 9.68
CA ASN A 125 -13.86 16.52 9.02
C ASN A 125 -13.71 15.21 8.21
N GLU A 126 -14.83 14.54 7.94
CA GLU A 126 -14.84 13.31 7.14
C GLU A 126 -14.23 13.54 5.77
N LYS A 127 -13.25 12.70 5.41
CA LYS A 127 -12.60 12.76 4.10
C LYS A 127 -11.95 11.43 3.74
N TRP A 128 -11.82 11.18 2.44
CA TRP A 128 -11.02 10.07 1.94
C TRP A 128 -9.53 10.40 1.97
N VAL A 129 -8.77 9.51 2.59
CA VAL A 129 -7.32 9.60 2.75
C VAL A 129 -6.70 8.52 1.90
N VAL A 130 -5.90 8.95 0.93
CA VAL A 130 -5.16 8.04 0.04
C VAL A 130 -4.12 7.24 0.80
N GLN A 131 -3.76 6.10 0.23
CA GLN A 131 -2.66 5.29 0.74
C GLN A 131 -1.36 6.09 0.81
N THR A 132 -0.71 6.07 1.97
CA THR A 132 0.57 6.75 2.22
C THR A 132 1.76 5.81 2.15
N GLY A 133 1.54 4.50 2.22
CA GLY A 133 2.58 3.49 2.00
C GLY A 133 2.01 2.08 1.88
N SER A 134 2.83 1.15 1.38
CA SER A 134 2.51 -0.28 1.44
C SER A 134 3.75 -1.13 1.70
N THR A 135 3.53 -2.36 2.15
CA THR A 135 4.58 -3.33 2.43
C THR A 135 4.11 -4.72 2.00
N SER A 136 4.88 -5.39 1.15
CA SER A 136 4.62 -6.77 0.77
C SER A 136 4.96 -7.72 1.92
N ASN A 137 4.14 -8.73 2.15
CA ASN A 137 4.52 -9.82 3.05
C ASN A 137 5.51 -10.75 2.33
N PRO A 138 6.72 -10.95 2.87
CA PRO A 138 7.75 -11.76 2.21
C PRO A 138 7.44 -13.26 2.19
N TRP A 139 6.47 -13.73 3.00
CA TRP A 139 6.12 -15.14 3.13
C TRP A 139 4.89 -15.54 2.33
N THR A 140 4.07 -14.58 1.90
CA THR A 140 2.83 -14.84 1.14
C THR A 140 2.80 -13.97 -0.11
N PRO A 141 3.02 -14.55 -1.32
CA PRO A 141 2.91 -13.80 -2.57
C PRO A 141 1.57 -13.07 -2.68
N ASN A 142 1.59 -11.86 -3.25
CA ASN A 142 0.40 -11.02 -3.46
C ASN A 142 -0.37 -10.66 -2.18
N PHE A 143 0.28 -10.73 -1.02
CA PHE A 143 -0.24 -10.21 0.24
C PHE A 143 0.43 -8.86 0.55
N TRP A 144 -0.38 -7.84 0.79
CA TRP A 144 0.07 -6.48 1.01
C TRP A 144 -0.55 -5.89 2.27
N GLN A 145 0.27 -5.20 3.05
CA GLN A 145 -0.19 -4.27 4.07
C GLN A 145 -0.23 -2.88 3.43
N LEU A 146 -1.37 -2.20 3.57
CA LEU A 146 -1.63 -0.85 3.08
C LEU A 146 -1.74 0.09 4.28
N LEU A 147 -1.02 1.21 4.25
CA LEU A 147 -0.99 2.23 5.28
C LEU A 147 -1.67 3.49 4.78
N PHE A 148 -2.53 4.07 5.62
CA PHE A 148 -3.20 5.35 5.38
C PHE A 148 -2.85 6.29 6.54
N THR A 149 -2.56 7.56 6.25
CA THR A 149 -2.23 8.54 7.28
C THR A 149 -2.89 9.88 7.01
N ASP A 150 -3.76 10.30 7.93
CA ASP A 150 -4.41 11.60 7.92
C ASP A 150 -3.57 12.64 8.68
N THR A 151 -2.74 13.39 7.97
CA THR A 151 -1.90 14.43 8.60
C THR A 151 -2.67 15.61 9.20
N SER A 152 -3.99 15.71 8.97
CA SER A 152 -4.82 16.76 9.57
C SER A 152 -5.29 16.43 10.99
N LEU A 153 -5.17 15.16 11.42
CA LEU A 153 -5.55 14.71 12.75
C LEU A 153 -4.34 14.59 13.66
N VAL A 154 -4.50 15.04 14.90
CA VAL A 154 -3.46 14.96 15.94
C VAL A 154 -3.36 13.58 16.62
N SER A 155 -4.40 12.75 16.48
CA SER A 155 -4.50 11.41 17.07
C SER A 155 -5.43 10.52 16.23
N ASN A 156 -5.32 9.19 16.35
CA ASN A 156 -6.11 8.23 15.57
C ASN A 156 -6.05 8.50 14.06
N ASN A 157 -4.87 8.94 13.61
CA ASN A 157 -4.64 9.46 12.28
C ASN A 157 -4.02 8.43 11.34
N VAL A 158 -3.91 7.18 11.77
CA VAL A 158 -3.33 6.09 11.00
C VAL A 158 -4.34 4.95 10.91
N SER A 159 -4.51 4.42 9.71
CA SER A 159 -5.29 3.21 9.45
C SER A 159 -4.46 2.22 8.65
N THR A 160 -4.70 0.93 8.87
CA THR A 160 -3.99 -0.15 8.17
C THR A 160 -5.00 -1.15 7.63
N ALA A 161 -4.84 -1.48 6.35
CA ALA A 161 -5.57 -2.56 5.70
C ALA A 161 -4.60 -3.64 5.22
N TYR A 162 -5.10 -4.85 5.06
CA TYR A 162 -4.38 -5.97 4.49
C TYR A 162 -5.16 -6.48 3.29
N ALA A 163 -4.46 -6.77 2.20
CA ALA A 163 -5.05 -7.25 0.96
C ALA A 163 -4.34 -8.52 0.48
N THR A 164 -5.09 -9.47 -0.08
CA THR A 164 -4.56 -10.64 -0.78
C THR A 164 -4.97 -10.64 -2.25
N ASN A 165 -4.19 -11.32 -3.09
CA ASN A 165 -4.38 -11.38 -4.54
C ASN A 165 -4.27 -10.01 -5.22
N LEU A 166 -3.35 -9.19 -4.74
CA LEU A 166 -3.10 -7.85 -5.25
C LEU A 166 -1.62 -7.69 -5.62
N LYS A 167 -1.34 -6.90 -6.65
CA LYS A 167 0.02 -6.44 -6.99
C LYS A 167 0.01 -4.95 -7.30
N PRO A 168 1.10 -4.22 -7.02
CA PRO A 168 1.23 -2.84 -7.44
C PRO A 168 1.19 -2.77 -8.96
N TYR A 169 0.45 -1.82 -9.50
CA TYR A 169 0.54 -1.52 -10.92
C TYR A 169 1.80 -0.68 -11.15
N GLU A 170 2.82 -1.32 -11.71
CA GLU A 170 3.94 -0.60 -12.32
C GLU A 170 3.52 -0.31 -13.75
N ALA A 171 3.29 0.98 -14.06
CA ALA A 171 3.25 1.39 -15.45
C ALA A 171 4.50 0.84 -16.11
N ALA A 172 4.33 0.12 -17.24
CA ALA A 172 5.46 -0.45 -17.98
C ALA A 172 6.54 0.63 -18.04
N PRO A 173 7.78 0.36 -17.56
CA PRO A 173 8.79 1.39 -17.54
C PRO A 173 8.83 1.95 -18.94
N ILE A 174 8.59 3.27 -19.07
CA ILE A 174 9.02 3.98 -20.27
C ILE A 174 10.44 3.48 -20.46
N VAL A 175 10.70 2.84 -21.59
CA VAL A 175 11.98 2.21 -21.87
C VAL A 175 13.00 3.33 -21.92
N ASN A 176 13.44 3.79 -20.75
CA ASN A 176 14.59 4.62 -20.58
C ASN A 176 15.70 3.65 -20.93
N THR A 177 16.14 3.74 -22.19
CA THR A 177 17.37 3.12 -22.67
C THR A 177 18.38 3.20 -21.53
N PRO A 178 18.94 2.08 -21.05
CA PRO A 178 19.82 2.08 -19.90
C PRO A 178 20.90 3.14 -20.10
N VAL A 179 20.79 4.25 -19.36
CA VAL A 179 21.76 5.33 -19.44
C VAL A 179 23.01 4.79 -18.75
N PRO A 180 24.17 4.72 -19.46
CA PRO A 180 25.40 4.27 -18.85
C PRO A 180 25.67 5.09 -17.59
N VAL A 181 25.83 4.41 -16.46
CA VAL A 181 26.15 5.08 -15.20
C VAL A 181 27.45 5.87 -15.41
N PRO A 182 27.47 7.19 -15.11
CA PRO A 182 28.68 7.98 -15.30
C PRO A 182 29.86 7.32 -14.57
N PRO A 183 31.05 7.22 -15.18
CA PRO A 183 32.21 6.59 -14.57
C PRO A 183 32.53 7.12 -13.16
N ALA A 184 32.17 8.38 -12.87
CA ALA A 184 32.29 8.99 -11.56
C ALA A 184 31.50 8.26 -10.45
N ALA A 185 30.29 7.74 -10.73
CA ALA A 185 29.50 7.02 -9.74
C ALA A 185 30.06 5.61 -9.47
N LEU A 186 30.64 4.96 -10.47
CA LEU A 186 31.43 3.72 -10.31
C LEU A 186 32.72 3.97 -9.50
N SER A 187 33.38 5.11 -9.71
CA SER A 187 34.57 5.52 -8.98
C SER A 187 34.27 5.79 -7.49
N PHE A 188 33.09 6.36 -7.21
CA PHE A 188 32.64 6.61 -5.84
C PHE A 188 32.32 5.30 -5.10
N LEU A 189 31.64 4.35 -5.77
CA LEU A 189 31.31 3.05 -5.19
C LEU A 189 32.56 2.21 -4.88
N THR A 190 33.53 2.20 -5.80
CA THR A 190 34.82 1.52 -5.59
C THR A 190 35.66 2.20 -4.51
N GLY A 191 35.60 3.53 -4.40
CA GLY A 191 36.22 4.28 -3.32
C GLY A 191 35.68 3.91 -1.93
N ILE A 192 34.35 3.76 -1.80
CA ILE A 192 33.71 3.33 -0.54
C ILE A 192 34.15 1.90 -0.16
N ILE A 193 34.19 0.98 -1.13
CA ILE A 193 34.64 -0.40 -0.88
C ILE A 193 36.14 -0.45 -0.55
N GLY A 194 36.96 0.36 -1.21
CA GLY A 194 38.39 0.53 -0.92
C GLY A 194 38.64 1.05 0.50
N PHE A 195 37.86 2.04 0.94
CA PHE A 195 37.96 2.59 2.29
C PHE A 195 37.56 1.56 3.37
N LEU A 196 36.55 0.74 3.08
CA LEU A 196 36.10 -0.34 3.98
C LEU A 196 37.11 -1.50 4.09
N THR A 197 37.82 -1.81 3.00
CA THR A 197 38.84 -2.89 2.99
C THR A 197 40.14 -2.47 3.68
N LEU A 198 40.56 -1.21 3.56
CA LEU A 198 41.77 -0.68 4.22
C LEU A 198 41.62 -0.52 5.74
N ARG A 199 40.41 -0.19 6.24
CA ARG A 199 40.16 -0.03 7.68
C ARG A 199 40.37 -1.32 8.50
N LYS A 200 40.40 -2.49 7.86
CA LYS A 200 40.66 -3.79 8.51
C LYS A 200 42.14 -4.07 8.77
N ARG A 201 43.09 -3.32 8.18
CA ARG A 201 44.53 -3.60 8.28
C ARG A 201 45.31 -2.77 9.32
N HIS A 202 44.72 -1.75 9.94
CA HIS A 202 45.37 -0.94 10.99
C HIS A 202 44.85 -1.27 12.40
N THR A 203 44.91 -2.55 12.78
CA THR A 203 44.94 -2.98 14.18
C THR A 203 45.95 -4.11 14.30
N VAL A 204 47.22 -3.74 14.41
CA VAL A 204 48.30 -4.47 15.08
C VAL A 204 48.97 -3.47 15.99
#